data_AF-A0A0C2ZVC0-F1
#
_entry.id   AF-A0A0C2ZVC0-F1
#
_cell.length_a   1.000
_cell.length_b   1.000
_cell.length_c   1.000
_cell.angle_alpha   90.00
_cell.angle_beta   90.00
_cell.angle_gamma   90.00
#
_symmetry.space_group_name_H-M   'P 1'
#
loop_
_entity.id
_entity.type
_entity.pdbx_description
1 polymer ?
#
loop_
_entity_poly.entity_id
_entity_poly.type
_entity_poly.pdbx_seq_one_letter_code
_entity_poly.pdbx_strand_id
1 'polypeptide(L)'
;MEEQTPQEEKNKGGRPLKFKSVEELDLAIQNYFAECDPHTTKALVETGRDGQDNMLFHARTILTEQKPYTVSGLARALGIDRDTLVNYKKRDEYFGSVSAAYARCHEYAESQLYGRSATGAAFSLKNNWGWKDRQELTGAEGAPLMPIGLDSAILARMQDRGETPPVTTEDSGE
;
A
#
# COMPACT_ATOMS: atom_id res chain seq x y z
N MET A 1 -26.57 -12.22 -39.02
CA MET A 1 -25.83 -12.54 -37.79
C MET A 1 -26.12 -11.41 -36.84
N GLU A 2 -27.10 -11.61 -35.96
CA GLU A 2 -27.49 -10.59 -34.97
C GLU A 2 -26.48 -10.61 -33.84
N GLU A 3 -25.82 -9.48 -33.67
CA GLU A 3 -24.81 -9.22 -32.66
C GLU A 3 -25.52 -9.06 -31.30
N GLN A 4 -25.47 -10.12 -30.50
CA GLN A 4 -26.05 -10.10 -29.16
C GLN A 4 -25.15 -9.28 -28.24
N THR A 5 -25.62 -8.11 -27.86
CA THR A 5 -24.99 -7.29 -26.83
C THR A 5 -25.12 -7.97 -25.46
N PRO A 6 -24.07 -8.02 -24.62
CA PRO A 6 -24.13 -8.68 -23.33
C PRO A 6 -25.13 -7.98 -22.40
N GLN A 7 -26.07 -8.73 -21.85
CA GLN A 7 -27.07 -8.22 -20.92
C GLN A 7 -26.43 -7.81 -19.59
N GLU A 8 -26.69 -6.57 -19.18
CA GLU A 8 -26.17 -5.97 -17.96
C GLU A 8 -26.98 -6.49 -16.75
N GLU A 9 -26.45 -7.49 -16.04
CA GLU A 9 -27.05 -8.01 -14.81
C GLU A 9 -27.06 -6.93 -13.72
N LYS A 10 -28.25 -6.39 -13.43
CA LYS A 10 -28.50 -5.46 -12.32
C LYS A 10 -28.32 -6.18 -10.98
N ASN A 11 -27.14 -6.04 -10.39
CA ASN A 11 -26.87 -6.51 -9.04
C ASN A 11 -27.44 -5.56 -7.96
N LYS A 12 -28.00 -6.15 -6.91
CA LYS A 12 -28.69 -5.47 -5.79
C LYS A 12 -27.74 -4.50 -5.06
N GLY A 13 -27.98 -3.19 -5.22
CA GLY A 13 -27.50 -2.11 -4.36
C GLY A 13 -25.98 -1.97 -4.23
N GLY A 14 -25.37 -1.19 -5.11
CA GLY A 14 -23.97 -0.76 -4.98
C GLY A 14 -23.54 0.16 -6.13
N ARG A 15 -22.43 0.89 -5.96
CA ARG A 15 -21.81 1.63 -7.07
C ARG A 15 -21.46 0.64 -8.19
N PRO A 16 -21.83 0.91 -9.45
CA PRO A 16 -21.51 0.02 -10.56
C PRO A 16 -20.00 -0.18 -10.68
N LEU A 17 -19.59 -1.39 -11.10
CA LEU A 17 -18.20 -1.69 -11.38
C LEU A 17 -17.68 -0.80 -12.52
N LYS A 18 -16.44 -0.36 -12.41
CA LYS A 18 -15.75 0.47 -13.39
C LYS A 18 -15.21 -0.37 -14.54
N PHE A 19 -14.64 -1.52 -14.21
CA PHE A 19 -14.12 -2.49 -15.17
C PHE A 19 -15.12 -3.63 -15.32
N LYS A 20 -15.38 -4.04 -16.57
CA LYS A 20 -16.35 -5.09 -16.89
C LYS A 20 -15.70 -6.46 -17.06
N SER A 21 -14.39 -6.49 -17.30
CA SER A 21 -13.62 -7.71 -17.48
C SER A 21 -12.27 -7.64 -16.77
N VAL A 22 -11.68 -8.80 -16.54
CA VAL A 22 -10.37 -8.94 -15.89
C VAL A 22 -9.27 -8.38 -16.78
N GLU A 23 -9.37 -8.57 -18.09
CA GLU A 23 -8.41 -8.09 -19.08
C GLU A 23 -8.36 -6.56 -19.13
N GLU A 24 -9.51 -5.89 -19.00
CA GLU A 24 -9.57 -4.42 -18.94
C GLU A 24 -8.86 -3.89 -17.69
N LEU A 25 -9.08 -4.54 -16.55
CA LEU A 25 -8.43 -4.21 -15.29
C LEU A 25 -6.92 -4.45 -15.37
N ASP A 26 -6.49 -5.59 -15.90
CA ASP A 26 -5.08 -5.94 -16.05
C ASP A 26 -4.34 -4.95 -16.94
N LEU A 27 -4.93 -4.57 -18.07
CA LEU A 27 -4.35 -3.57 -18.96
C LEU A 27 -4.17 -2.22 -18.24
N ALA A 28 -5.18 -1.79 -17.47
CA ALA A 28 -5.11 -0.54 -16.72
C ALA A 28 -4.05 -0.59 -15.59
N ILE A 29 -3.92 -1.74 -14.90
CA ILE A 29 -2.87 -1.99 -13.90
C ILE A 29 -1.48 -1.95 -14.56
N GLN A 30 -1.31 -2.63 -15.70
CA GLN A 30 -0.03 -2.66 -16.42
C GLN A 30 0.37 -1.27 -16.92
N ASN A 31 -0.57 -0.50 -17.44
CA ASN A 31 -0.33 0.89 -17.86
C ASN A 31 0.17 1.76 -16.70
N TYR A 32 -0.42 1.61 -15.50
CA TYR A 32 0.06 2.32 -14.31
C TYR A 32 1.53 1.98 -13.98
N PHE A 33 1.87 0.70 -13.96
CA PHE A 33 3.24 0.30 -13.66
C PHE A 33 4.22 0.72 -14.77
N ALA A 34 3.83 0.59 -16.04
CA ALA A 34 4.66 1.04 -17.17
C ALA A 34 4.95 2.54 -17.12
N GLU A 35 4.00 3.37 -16.64
CA GLU A 35 4.21 4.81 -16.44
C GLU A 35 5.08 5.13 -15.21
N CYS A 36 5.15 4.21 -14.26
CA CYS A 36 6.04 4.32 -13.11
C CYS A 36 7.46 3.85 -13.40
N ASP A 37 7.59 2.83 -14.23
CA ASP A 37 8.87 2.24 -14.62
C ASP A 37 9.72 3.24 -15.43
N PRO A 38 11.05 3.22 -15.28
CA PRO A 38 11.95 3.98 -16.13
C PRO A 38 11.65 3.70 -17.59
N HIS A 39 11.16 4.71 -18.29
CA HIS A 39 10.77 4.61 -19.68
C HIS A 39 11.32 5.79 -20.46
N THR A 40 11.43 5.61 -21.76
CA THR A 40 11.94 6.66 -22.64
C THR A 40 10.81 7.62 -23.01
N THR A 41 11.02 8.93 -22.82
CA THR A 41 10.04 9.97 -23.20
C THR A 41 10.70 11.15 -23.88
N LYS A 42 9.92 11.94 -24.64
CA LYS A 42 10.39 13.18 -25.26
C LYS A 42 10.12 14.34 -24.32
N ALA A 43 11.18 14.96 -23.81
CA ALA A 43 11.09 16.17 -23.01
C ALA A 43 11.50 17.38 -23.84
N LEU A 44 10.79 18.51 -23.64
CA LEU A 44 11.19 19.80 -24.18
C LEU A 44 12.26 20.38 -23.26
N VAL A 45 13.46 20.55 -23.81
CA VAL A 45 14.60 21.10 -23.07
C VAL A 45 14.92 22.46 -23.66
N GLU A 46 15.01 23.47 -22.80
CA GLU A 46 15.48 24.80 -23.18
C GLU A 46 16.93 24.68 -23.67
N THR A 47 17.18 25.12 -24.90
CA THR A 47 18.50 25.02 -25.55
C THR A 47 19.15 26.39 -25.73
N GLY A 48 18.38 27.47 -25.54
CA GLY A 48 18.88 28.84 -25.58
C GLY A 48 17.79 29.81 -26.04
N ARG A 49 18.22 30.97 -26.55
CA ARG A 49 17.35 31.99 -27.13
C ARG A 49 17.75 32.29 -28.57
N ASP A 50 16.81 32.72 -29.41
CA ASP A 50 17.10 33.16 -30.77
C ASP A 50 17.62 34.61 -30.80
N GLY A 51 17.93 35.10 -32.00
CA GLY A 51 18.32 36.50 -32.21
C GLY A 51 17.21 37.53 -31.96
N GLN A 52 15.99 37.09 -31.63
CA GLN A 52 14.85 37.94 -31.26
C GLN A 52 14.41 37.73 -29.79
N ASP A 53 15.27 37.12 -28.96
CA ASP A 53 15.05 36.83 -27.53
C ASP A 53 13.90 35.85 -27.23
N ASN A 54 13.46 35.05 -28.21
CA ASN A 54 12.51 33.97 -27.96
C ASN A 54 13.21 32.74 -27.41
N MET A 55 12.54 32.02 -26.51
CA MET A 55 13.01 30.76 -25.94
C MET A 55 12.99 29.64 -27.00
N LEU A 56 14.12 28.93 -27.18
CA LEU A 56 14.20 27.75 -28.02
C LEU A 56 14.10 26.47 -27.19
N PHE A 57 13.20 25.59 -27.62
CA PHE A 57 13.04 24.25 -27.06
C PHE A 57 13.40 23.21 -28.11
N HIS A 58 14.20 22.22 -27.72
CA HIS A 58 14.41 21.02 -28.51
C HIS A 58 13.80 19.82 -27.81
N ALA A 59 13.08 18.99 -28.58
CA ALA A 59 12.60 17.71 -28.10
C ALA A 59 13.79 16.74 -28.02
N ARG A 60 14.22 16.40 -26.81
CA ARG A 60 15.23 15.36 -26.58
C ARG A 60 14.56 14.14 -25.94
N THR A 61 15.00 12.97 -26.39
CA THR A 61 14.66 11.70 -25.78
C THR A 61 15.43 11.53 -24.47
N ILE A 62 14.72 11.44 -23.35
CA ILE A 62 15.28 11.22 -22.00
C ILE A 62 14.74 9.93 -21.40
N LEU A 63 15.52 9.31 -20.50
CA LEU A 63 15.06 8.21 -19.65
C LEU A 63 14.46 8.79 -18.37
N THR A 64 13.22 8.42 -18.03
CA THR A 64 12.58 8.86 -16.78
C THR A 64 13.15 8.12 -15.57
N GLU A 65 13.06 8.75 -14.40
CA GLU A 65 13.36 8.09 -13.13
C GLU A 65 12.22 7.13 -12.73
N GLN A 66 12.54 6.14 -11.90
CA GLN A 66 11.56 5.24 -11.30
C GLN A 66 10.62 6.03 -10.38
N LYS A 67 9.33 6.07 -10.71
CA LYS A 67 8.31 6.59 -9.80
C LYS A 67 7.94 5.53 -8.75
N PRO A 68 7.58 5.94 -7.52
CA PRO A 68 7.12 5.01 -6.50
C PRO A 68 5.82 4.29 -6.86
N TYR A 69 5.79 2.97 -6.67
CA TYR A 69 4.54 2.22 -6.70
C TYR A 69 3.79 2.40 -5.38
N THR A 70 2.54 2.84 -5.45
CA THR A 70 1.71 3.05 -4.25
C THR A 70 0.29 2.58 -4.50
N VAL A 71 -0.36 2.05 -3.46
CA VAL A 71 -1.78 1.63 -3.55
C VAL A 71 -2.68 2.80 -3.95
N SER A 72 -2.41 3.99 -3.41
CA SER A 72 -3.16 5.20 -3.75
C SER A 72 -2.90 5.70 -5.17
N GLY A 73 -1.66 5.58 -5.67
CA GLY A 73 -1.31 5.90 -7.05
C GLY A 73 -1.99 4.95 -8.03
N LEU A 74 -1.99 3.66 -7.73
CA LEU A 74 -2.70 2.63 -8.48
C LEU A 74 -4.20 2.93 -8.55
N ALA A 75 -4.85 3.18 -7.41
CA ALA A 75 -6.28 3.51 -7.37
C ALA A 75 -6.60 4.76 -8.21
N ARG A 76 -5.77 5.81 -8.11
CA ARG A 76 -5.90 7.03 -8.93
C ARG A 76 -5.79 6.74 -10.42
N ALA A 77 -4.80 5.95 -10.83
CA ALA A 77 -4.59 5.60 -12.24
C ALA A 77 -5.76 4.77 -12.82
N LEU A 78 -6.33 3.90 -11.99
CA LEU A 78 -7.55 3.14 -12.32
C LEU A 78 -8.84 3.99 -12.29
N GLY A 79 -8.77 5.24 -11.82
CA GLY A 79 -9.93 6.13 -11.70
C GLY A 79 -10.97 5.67 -10.68
N ILE A 80 -10.52 4.96 -9.64
CA ILE A 80 -11.37 4.43 -8.56
C ILE A 80 -10.84 4.86 -7.19
N ASP A 81 -11.71 4.80 -6.17
CA ASP A 81 -11.30 5.03 -4.80
C ASP A 81 -10.55 3.81 -4.24
N ARG A 82 -9.67 4.04 -3.26
CA ARG A 82 -8.88 2.98 -2.62
C ARG A 82 -9.76 1.85 -2.06
N ASP A 83 -10.88 2.20 -1.42
CA ASP A 83 -11.81 1.22 -0.86
C ASP A 83 -12.49 0.39 -1.95
N THR A 84 -12.72 0.98 -3.13
CA THR A 84 -13.23 0.26 -4.30
C THR A 84 -12.20 -0.77 -4.76
N LEU A 85 -10.92 -0.41 -4.81
CA LEU A 85 -9.85 -1.35 -5.14
C LEU A 85 -9.78 -2.53 -4.14
N VAL A 86 -10.00 -2.26 -2.84
CA VAL A 86 -10.10 -3.32 -1.81
C VAL A 86 -11.33 -4.22 -2.04
N ASN A 87 -12.45 -3.66 -2.47
CA ASN A 87 -13.65 -4.45 -2.80
C ASN A 87 -13.44 -5.36 -4.01
N TYR A 88 -12.62 -4.97 -4.99
CA TYR A 88 -12.29 -5.84 -6.13
C TYR A 88 -11.50 -7.07 -5.66
N LYS A 89 -10.62 -6.90 -4.66
CA LYS A 89 -9.92 -8.03 -4.03
C LYS A 89 -10.86 -9.04 -3.36
N LYS A 90 -12.11 -8.67 -3.04
CA LYS A 90 -13.10 -9.60 -2.46
C LYS A 90 -13.88 -10.40 -3.51
N ARG A 91 -13.66 -10.12 -4.81
CA ARG A 91 -14.33 -10.80 -5.91
C ARG A 91 -13.36 -11.75 -6.57
N ASP A 92 -13.71 -13.04 -6.65
CA ASP A 92 -12.83 -14.08 -7.16
C ASP A 92 -12.30 -13.80 -8.57
N GLU A 93 -13.16 -13.23 -9.44
CA GLU A 93 -12.81 -12.84 -10.82
C GLU A 93 -11.62 -11.87 -10.87
N TYR A 94 -11.58 -10.89 -9.98
CA TYR A 94 -10.56 -9.82 -9.99
C TYR A 94 -9.44 -10.04 -8.97
N PHE A 95 -9.59 -11.04 -8.09
CA PHE A 95 -8.70 -11.28 -6.97
C PHE A 95 -7.25 -11.48 -7.41
N GLY A 96 -7.01 -12.26 -8.47
CA GLY A 96 -5.66 -12.54 -8.98
C GLY A 96 -4.93 -11.28 -9.42
N SER A 97 -5.54 -10.52 -10.33
CA SER A 97 -5.01 -9.26 -10.87
C SER A 97 -4.73 -8.23 -9.79
N VAL A 98 -5.71 -7.98 -8.90
CA VAL A 98 -5.55 -7.01 -7.83
C VAL A 98 -4.49 -7.46 -6.83
N SER A 99 -4.47 -8.74 -6.45
CA SER A 99 -3.48 -9.26 -5.49
C SER A 99 -2.06 -9.17 -6.04
N ALA A 100 -1.86 -9.45 -7.33
CA ALA A 100 -0.57 -9.27 -8.00
C ALA A 100 -0.13 -7.81 -7.99
N ALA A 101 -1.04 -6.87 -8.30
CA ALA A 101 -0.75 -5.44 -8.24
C ALA A 101 -0.40 -4.97 -6.82
N TYR A 102 -1.11 -5.45 -5.79
CA TYR A 102 -0.79 -5.17 -4.40
C TYR A 102 0.58 -5.75 -4.01
N ALA A 103 0.90 -6.96 -4.45
CA ALA A 103 2.19 -7.59 -4.17
C ALA A 103 3.35 -6.77 -4.75
N ARG A 104 3.19 -6.22 -5.96
CA ARG A 104 4.21 -5.33 -6.57
C ARG A 104 4.37 -4.01 -5.81
N CYS A 105 3.27 -3.41 -5.34
CA CYS A 105 3.34 -2.25 -4.45
C CYS A 105 3.98 -2.59 -3.09
N HIS A 106 3.74 -3.79 -2.57
CA HIS A 106 4.29 -4.28 -1.31
C HIS A 106 5.81 -4.44 -1.41
N GLU A 107 6.27 -5.15 -2.44
CA GLU A 107 7.69 -5.36 -2.73
C GLU A 107 8.42 -4.03 -2.89
N TYR A 108 7.83 -3.08 -3.63
CA TYR A 108 8.42 -1.74 -3.76
C TYR A 108 8.53 -1.06 -2.40
N ALA A 109 7.47 -1.03 -1.59
CA ALA A 109 7.51 -0.43 -0.26
C ALA A 109 8.55 -1.11 0.64
N GLU A 110 8.66 -2.44 0.60
CA GLU A 110 9.68 -3.20 1.33
C GLU A 110 11.09 -2.83 0.87
N SER A 111 11.33 -2.73 -0.45
CA SER A 111 12.64 -2.33 -0.99
C SER A 111 13.08 -0.95 -0.51
N GLN A 112 12.13 -0.03 -0.29
CA GLN A 112 12.42 1.32 0.19
C GLN A 112 12.89 1.36 1.66
N LEU A 113 12.71 0.27 2.44
CA LEU A 113 13.30 0.15 3.78
C LEU A 113 14.83 0.15 3.76
N TYR A 114 15.45 -0.29 2.66
CA TYR A 114 16.90 -0.25 2.48
C TYR A 114 17.40 1.10 1.95
N GLY A 115 16.48 2.05 1.71
CA GLY A 115 16.77 3.36 1.14
C GLY A 115 16.60 4.52 2.12
N ARG A 116 16.70 5.74 1.59
CA ARG A 116 16.52 6.99 2.37
C ARG A 116 15.08 7.24 2.78
N SER A 117 14.13 6.53 2.16
CA SER A 117 12.68 6.66 2.35
C SER A 117 12.10 5.67 3.37
N ALA A 118 12.95 4.99 4.15
CA ALA A 118 12.57 3.90 5.06
C ALA A 118 11.42 4.24 6.02
N THR A 119 11.38 5.45 6.59
CA THR A 119 10.29 5.86 7.50
C THR A 119 8.92 5.92 6.80
N GLY A 120 8.88 6.48 5.59
CA GLY A 120 7.66 6.54 4.78
C GLY A 120 7.23 5.15 4.29
N ALA A 121 8.20 4.31 3.95
CA ALA A 121 7.99 2.91 3.61
C ALA A 121 7.37 2.13 4.78
N ALA A 122 7.95 2.23 5.98
CA ALA A 122 7.42 1.60 7.19
C ALA A 122 5.99 2.07 7.51
N PHE A 123 5.70 3.36 7.34
CA PHE A 123 4.33 3.87 7.49
C PHE A 123 3.37 3.23 6.47
N SER A 124 3.78 3.10 5.21
CA SER A 124 2.97 2.44 4.18
C SER A 124 2.73 0.96 4.50
N LEU A 125 3.78 0.24 4.94
CA LEU A 125 3.73 -1.17 5.32
C LEU A 125 2.74 -1.43 6.47
N LYS A 126 2.74 -0.55 7.48
CA LYS A 126 1.78 -0.59 8.59
C LYS A 126 0.33 -0.36 8.13
N ASN A 127 0.09 0.65 7.30
CA ASN A 127 -1.28 1.04 6.91
C ASN A 127 -1.93 0.18 5.82
N ASN A 128 -1.13 -0.43 4.94
CA ASN A 128 -1.63 -1.21 3.81
C ASN A 128 -1.51 -2.72 4.02
N TRP A 129 -0.53 -3.18 4.83
CA TRP A 129 -0.26 -4.60 5.05
C TRP A 129 -0.19 -5.00 6.53
N GLY A 130 -0.52 -4.10 7.46
CA GLY A 130 -0.68 -4.44 8.87
C GLY A 130 0.60 -4.83 9.60
N TRP A 131 1.77 -4.44 9.09
CA TRP A 131 3.04 -4.66 9.78
C TRP A 131 2.99 -4.00 11.17
N LYS A 132 3.63 -4.63 12.16
CA LYS A 132 3.72 -4.13 13.54
C LYS A 132 5.17 -4.19 14.00
N ASP A 133 5.62 -3.14 14.68
CA ASP A 133 6.94 -3.16 15.30
C ASP A 133 6.87 -4.10 16.52
N ARG A 134 7.81 -5.03 16.61
CA ARG A 134 7.96 -5.85 17.82
C ARG A 134 8.70 -5.02 18.87
N GLN A 135 8.13 -4.91 20.06
CA GLN A 135 8.81 -4.33 21.21
C GLN A 135 9.07 -5.43 22.24
N GLU A 136 10.33 -5.59 22.63
CA GLU A 136 10.73 -6.47 23.72
C GLU A 136 11.07 -5.59 24.92
N LEU A 137 10.18 -5.63 25.91
CA LEU A 137 10.22 -4.78 27.08
C LEU A 137 10.87 -5.58 28.23
N THR A 138 12.14 -5.28 28.52
CA THR A 138 12.87 -5.87 29.67
C THR A 138 12.83 -4.92 30.86
N GLY A 139 12.42 -5.43 32.02
CA GLY A 139 12.43 -4.70 33.29
C GLY A 139 13.84 -4.61 33.88
N ALA A 140 13.98 -3.91 35.01
CA ALA A 140 15.24 -3.82 35.72
C ALA A 140 15.74 -5.24 36.08
N GLU A 141 17.03 -5.48 35.84
CA GLU A 141 17.72 -6.77 36.07
C GLU A 141 17.18 -7.98 35.28
N GLY A 142 16.57 -7.78 34.10
CA GLY A 142 16.14 -8.89 33.25
C GLY A 142 14.79 -9.50 33.66
N ALA A 143 14.10 -8.92 34.64
CA ALA A 143 12.75 -9.29 34.98
C ALA A 143 11.76 -8.83 33.89
N PRO A 144 10.68 -9.59 33.61
CA PRO A 144 9.66 -9.16 32.65
C PRO A 144 8.99 -7.85 33.11
N LEU A 145 8.70 -6.95 32.16
CA LEU A 145 8.00 -5.69 32.45
C LEU A 145 6.56 -5.97 32.91
N MET A 146 6.22 -5.43 34.08
CA MET A 146 4.91 -5.63 34.72
C MET A 146 3.85 -4.71 34.10
N PRO A 147 2.59 -5.15 33.96
CA PRO A 147 1.52 -4.33 33.44
C PRO A 147 1.28 -3.09 34.32
N ILE A 148 0.93 -1.97 33.66
CA ILE A 148 0.71 -0.67 34.30
C ILE A 148 -0.40 -0.79 35.35
N GLY A 149 -0.05 -0.56 36.61
CA GLY A 149 -1.00 -0.56 37.75
C GLY A 149 -0.71 -1.59 38.84
N LEU A 150 0.25 -2.50 38.66
CA LEU A 150 0.72 -3.38 39.72
C LEU A 150 2.03 -2.84 40.30
N ASP A 151 1.93 -2.10 41.41
CA ASP A 151 3.12 -1.63 42.12
C ASP A 151 3.85 -2.80 42.82
N SER A 152 5.13 -2.62 43.11
CA SER A 152 5.98 -3.63 43.76
C SER A 152 5.49 -4.01 45.16
N ALA A 153 4.71 -3.15 45.83
CA ALA A 153 4.16 -3.41 47.15
C ALA A 153 2.93 -4.33 47.12
N ILE A 154 2.11 -4.23 46.07
CA ILE A 154 0.97 -5.13 45.81
C ILE A 154 1.49 -6.53 45.49
N LEU A 155 2.59 -6.65 44.74
CA LEU A 155 3.20 -7.95 44.43
C LEU A 155 3.80 -8.64 45.67
N ALA A 156 4.53 -7.89 46.51
CA ALA A 156 5.06 -8.43 47.77
C ALA A 156 3.92 -8.95 48.67
N ARG A 157 2.81 -8.20 48.74
CA ARG A 157 1.61 -8.64 49.48
C ARG A 157 0.90 -9.82 48.82
N MET A 158 0.95 -9.97 47.50
CA MET A 158 0.41 -11.14 46.79
C MET A 158 1.29 -12.38 47.03
N GLN A 159 2.61 -12.25 47.02
CA GLN A 159 3.55 -13.33 47.36
C GLN A 159 3.39 -13.80 48.81
N ASP A 160 3.24 -12.88 49.77
CA ASP A 160 2.94 -13.22 51.17
C ASP A 160 1.59 -13.95 51.32
N ARG A 161 0.65 -13.72 50.39
CA ARG A 161 -0.67 -14.38 50.35
C ARG A 161 -0.71 -15.62 49.46
N GLY A 162 0.40 -15.98 48.80
CA GLY A 162 0.44 -17.09 47.85
C GLY A 162 -0.40 -16.89 46.58
N GLU A 163 -0.76 -15.64 46.25
CA GLU A 163 -1.53 -15.28 45.05
C GLU A 163 -0.58 -14.96 43.89
N THR A 164 -0.84 -15.52 42.71
CA THR A 164 -0.13 -15.13 41.48
C THR A 164 -0.87 -13.99 40.78
N PRO A 165 -0.16 -13.00 40.21
CA PRO A 165 -0.81 -11.91 39.48
C PRO A 165 -1.60 -12.45 38.29
N PRO A 166 -2.72 -11.81 37.91
CA PRO A 166 -3.48 -12.22 36.74
C PRO A 166 -2.64 -12.03 35.49
N VAL A 167 -2.41 -13.12 34.75
CA VAL A 167 -1.81 -13.07 33.41
C VAL A 167 -2.80 -12.36 32.50
N THR A 168 -2.40 -11.22 31.94
CA THR A 168 -3.14 -10.58 30.85
C THR A 168 -2.99 -11.43 29.60
N THR A 169 -3.87 -12.42 29.41
CA THR A 169 -4.15 -12.93 28.07
C THR A 169 -4.92 -11.83 27.35
N GLU A 170 -4.23 -11.05 26.54
CA GLU A 170 -4.89 -10.21 25.54
C GLU A 170 -5.64 -11.14 24.59
N ASP A 171 -6.96 -11.16 24.77
CA ASP A 171 -7.91 -11.83 23.91
C ASP A 171 -7.70 -11.33 22.47
N SER A 172 -7.14 -12.21 21.63
CA SER A 172 -6.98 -11.97 20.21
C SER A 172 -8.34 -12.17 19.56
N GLY A 173 -9.18 -11.13 19.65
CA GLY A 173 -10.46 -11.07 18.94
C GLY A 173 -10.25 -11.01 17.42
N GLU A 174 -10.95 -11.93 16.75
CA GLU A 174 -11.01 -12.20 15.29
C GLU A 174 -11.32 -10.98 14.40
#